data_AF-A0A1X4HRN5-F1
#
_entry.id   AF-A0A1X4HRN5-F1
#
_cell.length_a   1.000
_cell.length_b   1.000
_cell.length_c   1.000
_cell.angle_alpha   90.00
_cell.angle_beta   90.00
_cell.angle_gamma   90.00
#
_symmetry.space_group_name_H-M   'P 1'
#
loop_
_entity.id
_entity.type
_entity.pdbx_description
1 polymer ?
#
loop_
_entity_poly.entity_id
_entity_poly.type
_entity_poly.pdbx_seq_one_letter_code
_entity_poly.pdbx_strand_id
1 'polypeptide(L)'
;MDSTMLNSGVVGRKKEKQRPAWGIPKGIVLLATPEGWRTSFLTESGMLCGRLGVPINTDPQDARAAAAVMVTELVRAFHDTDVEVSWDPPREPWSWTAQVTLAADDELSSPGAED
;
A
#
# COMPACT_ATOMS: atom_id res chain seq x y z
N MET A 1 43.51 -41.83 8.92
CA MET A 1 42.06 -41.86 8.67
C MET A 1 41.63 -40.44 8.44
N ASP A 2 41.18 -40.14 7.22
CA ASP A 2 40.68 -38.84 6.79
C ASP A 2 39.31 -38.57 7.44
N SER A 3 39.07 -37.33 7.88
CA SER A 3 37.75 -36.87 8.29
C SER A 3 37.58 -35.39 7.97
N THR A 4 37.42 -35.12 6.67
CA THR A 4 36.61 -33.99 6.21
C THR A 4 35.14 -34.25 6.52
N MET A 5 34.35 -33.23 6.88
CA MET A 5 32.88 -33.01 6.71
C MET A 5 32.38 -32.14 7.89
N LEU A 6 31.59 -31.08 7.79
CA LEU A 6 31.04 -30.32 6.67
C LEU A 6 30.51 -28.99 7.24
N ASN A 7 30.67 -27.93 6.45
CA ASN A 7 30.02 -26.64 6.54
C ASN A 7 28.51 -26.75 6.85
N SER A 8 28.03 -26.09 7.91
CA SER A 8 26.60 -25.82 8.11
C SER A 8 26.35 -24.32 7.97
N GLY A 9 26.39 -23.83 6.73
CA GLY A 9 25.84 -22.54 6.38
C GLY A 9 24.34 -22.52 6.65
N VAL A 10 23.90 -21.66 7.58
CA VAL A 10 22.49 -21.28 7.69
C VAL A 10 22.11 -20.61 6.37
N VAL A 11 21.43 -21.36 5.50
CA VAL A 11 20.79 -20.79 4.32
C VAL A 11 19.64 -19.93 4.85
N GLY A 12 19.86 -18.63 4.90
CA GLY A 12 18.78 -17.67 5.08
C GLY A 12 17.85 -17.86 3.89
N ARG A 13 16.74 -18.59 4.09
CA ARG A 13 15.66 -18.63 3.10
C ARG A 13 15.16 -17.20 2.95
N LYS A 14 15.61 -16.50 1.92
CA LYS A 14 14.89 -15.34 1.38
C LYS A 14 13.50 -15.87 1.07
N LYS A 15 12.54 -15.56 1.93
CA LYS A 15 11.13 -15.86 1.71
C LYS A 15 10.77 -15.03 0.49
N GLU A 16 10.84 -15.64 -0.68
CA GLU A 16 10.21 -15.12 -1.89
C GLU A 16 8.79 -14.79 -1.46
N LYS A 17 8.52 -13.50 -1.28
CA LYS A 17 7.21 -13.03 -0.87
C LYS A 17 6.32 -13.43 -2.04
N GLN A 18 5.56 -14.51 -1.87
CA GLN A 18 4.63 -14.98 -2.89
C GLN A 18 3.78 -13.78 -3.26
N ARG A 19 3.97 -13.29 -4.49
CA ARG A 19 3.20 -12.16 -5.01
C ARG A 19 1.75 -12.61 -4.95
N PRO A 20 0.92 -11.92 -4.16
CA PRO A 20 -0.43 -12.38 -3.96
C PRO A 20 -1.20 -12.26 -5.28
N ALA A 21 -2.15 -13.16 -5.49
CA ALA A 21 -2.91 -13.25 -6.73
C ALA A 21 -3.83 -12.05 -6.99
N TRP A 22 -3.87 -11.06 -6.09
CA TRP A 22 -4.76 -9.90 -6.19
C TRP A 22 -4.27 -8.76 -7.09
N GLY A 23 -3.00 -8.77 -7.52
CA GLY A 23 -2.44 -7.74 -8.43
C GLY A 23 -2.19 -6.40 -7.73
N ILE A 24 -1.81 -5.33 -8.44
CA ILE A 24 -1.64 -4.01 -7.79
C ILE A 24 -3.02 -3.38 -7.57
N PRO A 25 -3.33 -2.80 -6.39
CA PRO A 25 -4.58 -2.10 -6.16
C PRO A 25 -4.69 -0.88 -7.07
N LYS A 26 -5.85 -0.67 -7.67
CA LYS A 26 -6.16 0.45 -8.57
C LYS A 26 -6.92 1.58 -7.87
N GLY A 27 -7.54 1.28 -6.72
CA GLY A 27 -8.30 2.28 -5.98
C GLY A 27 -8.55 1.91 -4.54
N ILE A 28 -8.98 2.91 -3.77
CA ILE A 28 -9.34 2.81 -2.36
C ILE A 28 -10.74 3.39 -2.20
N VAL A 29 -11.56 2.72 -1.39
CA VAL A 29 -12.78 3.28 -0.82
C VAL A 29 -12.62 3.32 0.68
N LEU A 30 -12.70 4.52 1.26
CA LEU A 30 -12.66 4.75 2.69
C LEU A 30 -14.04 5.16 3.17
N LEU A 31 -14.55 4.45 4.17
CA LEU A 31 -15.86 4.69 4.76
C LEU A 31 -15.71 4.99 6.25
N ALA A 32 -16.30 6.09 6.71
CA ALA A 32 -16.51 6.35 8.12
C ALA A 32 -17.79 5.63 8.57
N THR A 33 -17.68 4.76 9.56
CA THR A 33 -18.84 4.11 10.17
C THR A 33 -18.88 4.38 11.69
N PRO A 34 -20.05 4.22 12.34
CA PRO A 34 -20.16 4.32 13.79
C PRO A 34 -19.32 3.30 14.58
N GLU A 35 -18.73 2.31 13.90
CA GLU A 35 -17.84 1.30 14.50
C GLU A 35 -16.36 1.56 14.19
N GLY A 36 -16.06 2.63 13.45
CA GLY A 36 -14.72 3.01 13.01
C GLY A 36 -14.59 3.12 11.49
N TRP A 37 -13.35 3.02 11.04
CA TRP A 37 -13.00 3.26 9.64
C TRP A 37 -12.88 1.96 8.86
N ARG A 38 -13.53 1.92 7.69
CA ARG A 38 -13.50 0.78 6.77
C ARG A 38 -12.80 1.15 5.49
N THR A 39 -11.96 0.23 5.02
CA THR A 39 -11.18 0.40 3.80
C THR A 39 -11.46 -0.75 2.87
N SER A 40 -11.76 -0.44 1.63
CA SER A 40 -11.88 -1.42 0.56
C SER A 40 -10.89 -1.07 -0.54
N PHE A 41 -10.01 -2.00 -0.88
CA PHE A 41 -9.09 -1.86 -1.99
C PHE A 41 -9.67 -2.53 -3.23
N LEU A 42 -9.71 -1.79 -4.34
CA LEU A 42 -10.08 -2.31 -5.64
C LEU A 42 -8.82 -2.90 -6.28
N THR A 43 -8.81 -4.21 -6.48
CA THR A 43 -7.70 -4.94 -7.09
C THR A 43 -8.17 -5.65 -8.35
N GLU A 44 -7.26 -6.26 -9.10
CA GLU A 44 -7.60 -6.94 -10.36
C GLU A 44 -8.44 -8.20 -10.13
N SER A 45 -8.24 -8.86 -8.99
CA SER A 45 -8.98 -10.06 -8.60
C SER A 45 -10.30 -9.78 -7.88
N GLY A 46 -10.63 -8.51 -7.59
CA GLY A 46 -11.83 -8.14 -6.85
C GLY A 46 -11.60 -7.04 -5.82
N MET A 47 -12.32 -7.11 -4.68
CA MET A 47 -12.25 -6.10 -3.63
C MET A 47 -11.76 -6.71 -2.32
N LEU A 48 -10.76 -6.09 -1.71
CA LEU A 48 -10.24 -6.48 -0.40
C LEU A 48 -10.75 -5.52 0.68
N CYS A 49 -11.59 -6.01 1.58
CA CYS A 49 -12.19 -5.21 2.65
C CYS A 49 -11.42 -5.40 3.97
N GLY A 50 -11.24 -4.29 4.70
CA GLY A 50 -10.53 -4.26 5.98
C GLY A 50 -11.03 -3.15 6.89
N ARG A 51 -10.46 -3.12 8.11
CA ARG A 51 -10.55 -1.96 9.00
C ARG A 51 -9.28 -1.13 8.86
N LEU A 52 -9.42 0.19 8.93
CA LEU A 52 -8.26 1.06 9.12
C LEU A 52 -7.93 1.12 10.62
N GLY A 53 -6.67 0.92 10.96
CA GLY A 53 -6.18 0.85 12.34
C GLY A 53 -6.08 2.20 13.07
N VAL A 54 -7.01 3.13 12.82
CA VAL A 54 -7.06 4.45 13.44
C VAL A 54 -8.27 4.58 14.38
N PRO A 55 -8.21 5.46 15.40
CA PRO A 55 -9.36 5.73 16.26
C PRO A 55 -10.63 6.11 15.49
N ILE A 56 -11.79 5.79 16.04
CA ILE A 56 -13.08 6.11 15.41
C ILE A 56 -13.28 7.61 15.16
N ASN A 57 -12.81 8.46 16.07
CA ASN A 57 -12.95 9.92 15.99
C ASN A 57 -11.80 10.61 15.22
N THR A 58 -11.00 9.85 14.47
CA THR A 58 -9.94 10.40 13.62
C THR A 58 -10.55 11.35 12.58
N ASP A 59 -9.88 12.47 12.30
CA ASP A 59 -10.33 13.39 11.26
C ASP A 59 -10.33 12.69 9.88
N PRO A 60 -11.30 12.95 8.99
CA PRO A 60 -11.31 12.34 7.67
C PRO A 60 -10.05 12.59 6.83
N GLN A 61 -9.36 13.71 7.01
CA GLN A 61 -8.08 13.97 6.35
C GLN A 61 -6.99 13.02 6.87
N ASP A 62 -6.89 12.85 8.19
CA ASP A 62 -5.91 11.94 8.80
C ASP A 62 -6.23 10.48 8.49
N ALA A 63 -7.51 10.10 8.46
CA ALA A 63 -7.94 8.77 8.06
C ALA A 63 -7.60 8.48 6.59
N ARG A 64 -7.76 9.46 5.69
CA ARG A 64 -7.33 9.37 4.29
C ARG A 64 -5.81 9.23 4.18
N ALA A 65 -5.04 10.01 4.93
CA ALA A 65 -3.59 9.90 4.95
C ALA A 65 -3.13 8.51 5.44
N ALA A 66 -3.72 8.01 6.52
CA ALA A 66 -3.42 6.69 7.06
C ALA A 66 -3.80 5.56 6.08
N ALA A 67 -4.93 5.68 5.37
CA ALA A 67 -5.31 4.72 4.33
C ALA A 67 -4.35 4.74 3.13
N ALA A 68 -3.86 5.91 2.75
CA ALA A 68 -2.86 6.04 1.69
C ALA A 68 -1.54 5.37 2.09
N VAL A 69 -1.03 5.64 3.30
CA VAL A 69 0.17 4.97 3.84
C VAL A 69 -0.03 3.45 3.87
N MET A 70 -1.19 2.99 4.33
CA MET A 70 -1.50 1.56 4.40
C MET A 70 -1.43 0.88 3.03
N VAL A 71 -1.97 1.49 1.97
CA VAL A 71 -1.90 0.89 0.63
C VAL A 71 -0.48 0.94 0.06
N THR A 72 0.25 2.04 0.26
CA THR A 72 1.63 2.16 -0.23
C THR A 72 2.53 1.11 0.41
N GLU A 73 2.42 0.92 1.73
CA GLU A 73 3.15 -0.13 2.45
C GLU A 73 2.73 -1.53 2.01
N LEU A 74 1.44 -1.77 1.75
CA LEU A 74 0.95 -3.04 1.23
C LEU A 74 1.55 -3.35 -0.16
N VAL A 75 1.53 -2.37 -1.07
CA VAL A 75 2.05 -2.54 -2.42
C VAL A 75 3.56 -2.74 -2.39
N ARG A 76 4.31 -1.92 -1.64
CA ARG A 76 5.75 -2.13 -1.44
C ARG A 76 6.04 -3.50 -0.84
N ALA A 77 5.27 -3.93 0.17
CA ALA A 77 5.52 -5.20 0.85
C ALA A 77 5.31 -6.40 -0.07
N PHE A 78 4.30 -6.40 -0.94
CA PHE A 78 3.90 -7.55 -1.75
C PHE A 78 4.36 -7.51 -3.21
N HIS A 79 4.56 -6.31 -3.77
CA HIS A 79 4.88 -6.08 -5.17
C HIS A 79 6.25 -5.43 -5.39
N ASP A 80 6.88 -4.91 -4.33
CA ASP A 80 8.18 -4.19 -4.41
C ASP A 80 8.06 -2.99 -5.36
N THR A 81 6.97 -2.24 -5.23
CA THR A 81 6.64 -1.10 -6.10
C THR A 81 6.06 0.04 -5.29
N ASP A 82 6.34 1.25 -5.75
CA ASP A 82 5.83 2.49 -5.20
C ASP A 82 4.53 2.91 -5.88
N VAL A 83 3.61 3.44 -5.09
CA VAL A 83 2.31 3.94 -5.57
C VAL A 83 1.98 5.27 -4.93
N GLU A 84 1.32 6.11 -5.72
CA GLU A 84 0.73 7.36 -5.29
C GLU A 84 -0.79 7.19 -5.17
N VAL A 85 -1.36 7.92 -4.21
CA VAL A 85 -2.79 7.87 -3.90
C VAL A 85 -3.39 9.25 -4.13
N SER A 86 -4.28 9.33 -5.10
CA SER A 86 -4.99 10.57 -5.44
C SER A 86 -6.44 10.46 -4.99
N TRP A 87 -6.83 11.24 -3.98
CA TRP A 87 -8.20 11.27 -3.48
C TRP A 87 -9.11 12.07 -4.40
N ASP A 88 -10.24 11.49 -4.77
CA ASP A 88 -11.30 12.18 -5.49
C ASP A 88 -11.97 13.24 -4.58
N PRO A 89 -12.59 14.27 -5.16
CA PRO A 89 -13.44 15.18 -4.41
C PRO A 89 -14.53 14.41 -3.65
N PRO A 90 -14.73 14.67 -2.35
CA PRO A 90 -15.71 13.94 -1.55
C PRO A 90 -17.10 14.18 -2.11
N ARG A 91 -17.78 13.09 -2.48
CA ARG A 91 -19.19 13.11 -2.88
C ARG A 91 -20.12 13.03 -1.68
N GLU A 92 -19.69 12.34 -0.64
CA GLU A 92 -20.42 12.11 0.59
C GLU A 92 -19.50 12.39 1.80
N PRO A 93 -20.04 12.87 2.92
CA PRO A 93 -19.24 13.21 4.10
C PRO A 93 -18.77 11.99 4.91
N TRP A 94 -19.20 10.78 4.55
CA TRP A 94 -18.80 9.51 5.18
C TRP A 94 -18.07 8.56 4.22
N SER A 95 -17.87 8.96 2.96
CA SER A 95 -17.30 8.11 1.91
C SER A 95 -16.34 8.89 1.03
N TRP A 96 -15.13 8.34 0.89
CA TRP A 96 -14.07 8.92 0.08
C TRP A 96 -13.50 7.84 -0.84
N THR A 97 -13.29 8.18 -2.11
CA THR A 97 -12.62 7.33 -3.08
C THR A 97 -11.27 7.90 -3.43
N ALA A 98 -10.31 7.03 -3.73
CA ALA A 98 -9.02 7.41 -4.28
C ALA A 98 -8.63 6.48 -5.42
N GLN A 99 -7.90 7.04 -6.37
CA GLN A 99 -7.18 6.29 -7.39
C GLN A 99 -5.78 5.98 -6.88
N VAL A 100 -5.30 4.76 -7.17
CA VAL A 100 -3.94 4.33 -6.88
C VAL A 100 -3.21 4.21 -8.21
N THR A 101 -2.15 4.99 -8.37
CA THR A 101 -1.31 4.98 -9.57
C THR A 101 0.09 4.55 -9.18
N LEU A 102 0.79 3.87 -10.09
CA LEU A 102 2.21 3.60 -9.89
C LEU A 102 2.94 4.94 -9.77
N ALA A 103 3.76 5.08 -8.75
CA ALA A 103 4.65 6.22 -8.67
C ALA A 103 5.60 6.11 -9.86
N ALA A 104 5.68 7.16 -10.66
CA ALA A 104 6.76 7.24 -11.63
C ALA A 104 8.08 7.20 -10.83
N ASP A 105 9.03 6.39 -11.28
CA ASP A 105 10.42 6.54 -10.85
C ASP A 105 10.85 7.91 -11.40
N ASP A 106 10.65 8.98 -10.62
CA ASP A 106 11.22 10.29 -10.92
C ASP A 106 12.73 10.16 -10.67
N GLU A 107 13.41 9.49 -11.59
CA GLU A 107 14.81 9.73 -11.83
C GLU A 107 14.89 11.17 -12.36
N LEU A 108 15.08 12.11 -11.42
CA LEU A 108 15.73 13.39 -11.64
C LEU A 108 15.05 14.31 -12.68
N SER A 109 13.90 14.86 -12.34
CA SER A 109 13.61 16.24 -12.79
C SER A 109 14.47 17.23 -11.99
N SER A 110 15.79 17.19 -12.20
CA SER A 110 16.75 18.13 -11.62
C SER A 110 16.48 19.58 -12.08
N PRO A 111 16.72 20.58 -11.22
CA PRO A 111 16.34 21.97 -11.45
C PRO A 111 17.24 22.62 -12.52
N GLY A 112 16.67 22.93 -13.69
CA GLY A 112 17.36 23.56 -14.79
C GLY A 112 17.01 25.05 -14.95
N ALA A 113 17.84 25.89 -14.34
CA ALA A 113 18.20 27.27 -14.72
C ALA A 113 17.15 28.41 -14.68
N GLU A 114 17.42 29.37 -13.79
CA GLU A 114 17.03 30.78 -13.87
C GLU A 114 17.48 31.44 -15.18
N ASP A 115 16.67 32.37 -15.70
CA ASP A 115 17.09 33.69 -16.20
C ASP A 115 15.94 34.71 -16.03
#